data_AF-A0A2E4N1J4-F1
#
_entry.id   AF-A0A2E4N1J4-F1
#
_cell.length_a   1.000
_cell.length_b   1.000
_cell.length_c   1.000
_cell.angle_alpha   90.00
_cell.angle_beta   90.00
_cell.angle_gamma   90.00
#
_symmetry.space_group_name_H-M   'P 1'
#
loop_
_entity.id
_entity.type
_entity.pdbx_description
1 polymer ?
#
loop_
_entity_poly.entity_id
_entity_poly.type
_entity_poly.pdbx_seq_one_letter_code
_entity_poly.pdbx_strand_id
1 'polypeptide(L)'
;MRSMIRNGTKIFICIGLLGACAGKDNFQDKMKGVWVLKSRTTVDGKEITPPAISGRLEWFPMDVDARTAHVSVLTTHGGGALQVLGSQYDLEDYKNFSQESYLEVGGGISKTPDKSFSVGRKPGSGTIGVDGSKITFAHDDGPTYVFEGARLTIRHSDGTQDILLK
;
A
#
# COMPACT_ATOMS: atom_id res chain seq x y z
N MET A 1 45.61 -27.47 -53.09
CA MET A 1 44.40 -27.93 -52.37
C MET A 1 44.78 -28.30 -50.94
N ARG A 2 44.55 -27.41 -49.98
CA ARG A 2 44.69 -27.70 -48.54
C ARG A 2 43.37 -27.36 -47.88
N SER A 3 42.74 -28.39 -47.32
CA SER A 3 41.47 -28.34 -46.60
C SER A 3 41.66 -27.62 -45.26
N MET A 4 40.81 -26.61 -44.99
CA MET A 4 40.76 -25.89 -43.73
C MET A 4 39.83 -26.60 -42.75
N ILE A 5 40.38 -26.93 -41.59
CA ILE A 5 39.73 -27.48 -40.41
C ILE A 5 38.74 -26.45 -39.86
N ARG A 6 37.49 -26.87 -39.67
CA ARG A 6 36.36 -26.06 -39.18
C ARG A 6 36.32 -26.18 -37.65
N ASN A 7 36.95 -25.25 -36.93
CA ASN A 7 36.80 -25.16 -35.48
C ASN A 7 35.52 -24.38 -35.13
N GLY A 8 34.55 -25.08 -34.55
CA GLY A 8 33.29 -24.51 -34.09
C GLY A 8 33.47 -23.75 -32.78
N THR A 9 33.36 -22.43 -32.85
CA THR A 9 33.26 -21.55 -31.68
C THR A 9 31.88 -21.70 -31.05
N LYS A 10 31.82 -22.33 -29.87
CA LYS A 10 30.61 -22.35 -29.03
C LYS A 10 30.42 -20.96 -28.41
N ILE A 11 29.45 -20.21 -28.92
CA ILE A 11 28.99 -18.95 -28.31
C ILE A 11 28.18 -19.32 -27.07
N PHE A 12 28.76 -19.08 -25.89
CA PHE A 12 28.02 -19.02 -24.63
C PHE A 12 27.27 -17.69 -24.59
N ILE A 13 25.95 -17.74 -24.79
CA ILE A 13 25.07 -16.61 -24.55
C ILE A 13 24.92 -16.48 -23.03
N CYS A 14 25.67 -15.56 -22.43
CA CYS A 14 25.34 -15.05 -21.10
C CYS A 14 24.01 -14.29 -21.24
N ILE A 15 22.90 -14.95 -20.90
CA ILE A 15 21.63 -14.28 -20.66
C ILE A 15 21.86 -13.39 -19.44
N GLY A 16 22.19 -12.13 -19.68
CA GLY A 16 22.22 -11.12 -18.65
C GLY A 16 20.86 -11.12 -17.96
N LEU A 17 20.85 -11.33 -16.65
CA LEU A 17 19.78 -10.80 -15.82
C LEU A 17 19.77 -9.29 -16.07
N LEU A 18 18.89 -8.85 -16.96
CA LEU A 18 18.39 -7.50 -16.95
C LEU A 18 17.66 -7.38 -15.62
N GLY A 19 18.39 -6.96 -14.59
CA GLY A 19 17.78 -6.36 -13.41
C GLY A 19 16.90 -5.25 -13.94
N ALA A 20 15.59 -5.51 -13.96
CA ALA A 20 14.62 -4.51 -14.29
C ALA A 20 14.77 -3.43 -13.23
N CYS A 21 15.50 -2.37 -13.56
CA CYS A 21 15.21 -1.04 -13.04
C CYS A 21 13.78 -0.72 -13.50
N ALA A 22 12.79 -1.32 -12.85
CA ALA A 22 11.44 -0.78 -12.81
C ALA A 22 11.62 0.61 -12.20
N GLY A 23 11.52 1.63 -13.05
CA GLY A 23 11.82 3.01 -12.70
C GLY A 23 11.11 3.40 -11.41
N LYS A 24 11.84 4.12 -10.55
CA LYS A 24 11.28 4.82 -9.38
C LYS A 24 10.07 5.68 -9.77
N ASP A 25 10.07 6.14 -11.01
CA ASP A 25 9.00 6.87 -11.69
C ASP A 25 7.73 6.00 -11.72
N ASN A 26 6.78 6.30 -10.82
CA ASN A 26 5.41 5.76 -10.76
C ASN A 26 5.18 4.51 -9.89
N PHE A 27 6.07 4.16 -8.94
CA PHE A 27 5.78 3.06 -8.00
C PHE A 27 4.42 3.23 -7.30
N GLN A 28 4.17 4.44 -6.80
CA GLN A 28 2.91 4.76 -6.10
C GLN A 28 1.70 4.93 -7.03
N ASP A 29 1.85 4.91 -8.35
CA ASP A 29 0.71 5.12 -9.26
C ASP A 29 -0.34 4.01 -9.20
N LYS A 30 0.09 2.80 -8.85
CA LYS A 30 -0.79 1.65 -8.64
C LYS A 30 -1.63 1.77 -7.36
N MET A 31 -1.19 2.60 -6.40
CA MET A 31 -1.79 2.73 -5.08
C MET A 31 -2.51 4.06 -4.90
N LYS A 32 -2.04 5.13 -5.56
CA LYS A 32 -2.57 6.48 -5.38
C LYS A 32 -4.06 6.56 -5.67
N GLY A 33 -4.77 7.41 -4.94
CA GLY A 33 -6.19 7.66 -5.10
C GLY A 33 -7.05 7.09 -3.98
N VAL A 34 -8.35 7.01 -4.25
CA VAL A 34 -9.38 6.67 -3.26
C VAL A 34 -9.85 5.24 -3.49
N TRP A 35 -9.88 4.45 -2.42
CA TRP A 35 -10.34 3.08 -2.39
C TRP A 35 -11.54 3.00 -1.46
N VAL A 36 -12.67 2.48 -1.94
CA VAL A 36 -13.93 2.44 -1.20
C VAL A 36 -14.26 1.01 -0.83
N LEU A 37 -14.62 0.79 0.44
CA LEU A 37 -14.99 -0.52 0.97
C LEU A 37 -16.20 -1.09 0.26
N LYS A 38 -16.03 -2.27 -0.32
CA LYS A 38 -17.07 -3.04 -0.98
C LYS A 38 -17.64 -4.14 -0.09
N SER A 39 -16.77 -4.85 0.63
CA SER A 39 -17.18 -5.86 1.59
C SER A 39 -16.13 -6.13 2.65
N ARG A 40 -16.57 -6.70 3.77
CA ARG A 40 -15.75 -7.28 4.83
C ARG A 40 -16.13 -8.74 5.00
N THR A 41 -15.16 -9.63 5.00
CA THR A 41 -15.32 -11.01 5.47
C THR A 41 -14.88 -11.07 6.93
N THR A 42 -15.75 -11.52 7.82
CA THR A 42 -15.44 -11.74 9.24
C THR A 42 -14.70 -13.05 9.46
N VAL A 43 -14.18 -13.26 10.67
CA VAL A 43 -13.37 -14.44 11.02
C VAL A 43 -14.13 -15.77 10.83
N ASP A 44 -15.45 -15.75 11.01
CA ASP A 44 -16.36 -16.89 10.77
C ASP A 44 -16.75 -17.05 9.28
N GLY A 45 -16.17 -16.25 8.39
CA GLY A 45 -16.41 -16.31 6.94
C GLY A 45 -17.66 -15.57 6.47
N LYS A 46 -18.40 -14.91 7.36
CA LYS A 46 -19.59 -14.13 6.97
C LYS A 46 -19.18 -12.87 6.21
N GLU A 47 -19.86 -12.59 5.12
CA GLU A 47 -19.69 -11.36 4.36
C GLU A 47 -20.64 -10.26 4.87
N ILE A 48 -20.10 -9.06 5.04
CA ILE A 48 -20.81 -7.84 5.41
C ILE A 48 -20.56 -6.81 4.31
N THR A 49 -21.63 -6.22 3.78
CA THR A 49 -21.57 -5.21 2.72
C THR A 49 -22.21 -3.91 3.17
N PRO A 50 -21.94 -2.79 2.48
CA PRO A 50 -22.74 -1.58 2.64
C PRO A 50 -24.26 -1.88 2.50
N PRO A 51 -25.13 -1.19 3.26
CA PRO A 51 -24.83 -0.06 4.15
C PRO A 51 -24.43 -0.46 5.58
N ALA A 52 -24.38 -1.75 5.92
CA ALA A 52 -24.06 -2.20 7.29
C ALA A 52 -22.61 -1.91 7.69
N ILE A 53 -21.75 -1.67 6.70
CA ILE A 53 -20.36 -1.26 6.86
C ILE A 53 -20.00 -0.23 5.78
N SER A 54 -19.04 0.63 6.08
CA SER A 54 -18.46 1.59 5.16
C SER A 54 -16.97 1.76 5.48
N GLY A 55 -16.22 2.17 4.49
CA GLY A 55 -14.81 2.48 4.68
C GLY A 55 -14.19 3.07 3.43
N ARG A 56 -13.07 3.75 3.64
CA ARG A 56 -12.32 4.43 2.61
C ARG A 56 -10.85 4.44 3.00
N LEU A 57 -9.98 4.14 2.04
CA LEU A 57 -8.55 4.38 2.13
C LEU A 57 -8.18 5.38 1.05
N GLU A 58 -7.42 6.40 1.39
CA GLU A 58 -6.92 7.39 0.44
C GLU A 58 -5.39 7.39 0.50
N TRP A 59 -4.75 7.26 -0.66
CA TRP A 59 -3.31 7.20 -0.79
C TRP A 59 -2.80 8.37 -1.63
N PHE A 60 -1.98 9.23 -1.04
CA PHE A 60 -1.45 10.43 -1.67
C PHE A 60 0.08 10.42 -1.63
N PRO A 61 0.77 10.27 -2.78
CA PRO A 61 2.21 10.50 -2.84
C PRO A 61 2.51 11.95 -2.44
N MET A 62 3.55 12.16 -1.62
CA MET A 62 3.87 13.47 -1.03
C MET A 62 5.15 14.10 -1.59
N ASP A 63 5.89 13.39 -2.43
CA ASP A 63 7.07 13.91 -3.11
C ASP A 63 7.12 13.47 -4.58
N VAL A 64 7.98 14.15 -5.35
CA VAL A 64 8.17 13.92 -6.79
C VAL A 64 8.82 12.57 -7.10
N ASP A 65 9.58 12.03 -6.14
CA ASP A 65 10.27 10.75 -6.28
C ASP A 65 9.37 9.56 -5.88
N ALA A 66 8.13 9.83 -5.47
CA ALA A 66 7.19 8.87 -4.92
C ALA A 66 7.77 8.02 -3.77
N ARG A 67 8.63 8.62 -2.93
CA ARG A 67 9.22 7.97 -1.76
C ARG A 67 8.33 8.10 -0.52
N THR A 68 7.70 9.25 -0.32
CA THR A 68 6.82 9.48 0.82
C THR A 68 5.36 9.48 0.41
N ALA A 69 4.49 9.09 1.33
CA ALA A 69 3.04 9.09 1.11
C ALA A 69 2.30 9.53 2.38
N HIS A 70 1.17 10.19 2.17
CA HIS A 70 0.14 10.31 3.18
C HIS A 70 -0.98 9.32 2.86
N VAL A 71 -1.33 8.49 3.85
CA VAL A 71 -2.41 7.51 3.74
C VAL A 71 -3.44 7.80 4.81
N SER A 72 -4.68 8.00 4.40
CA SER A 72 -5.82 8.18 5.31
C SER A 72 -6.71 6.96 5.27
N VAL A 73 -7.13 6.46 6.43
CA VAL A 73 -8.06 5.33 6.57
C VAL A 73 -9.25 5.78 7.40
N LEU A 74 -10.44 5.53 6.84
CA LEU A 74 -11.73 5.72 7.48
C LEU A 74 -12.46 4.38 7.45
N THR A 75 -12.87 3.84 8.59
CA THR A 75 -13.71 2.63 8.62
C THR A 75 -14.78 2.73 9.70
N THR A 76 -16.00 2.26 9.38
CA THR A 76 -17.04 2.08 10.39
C THR A 76 -17.04 0.65 10.89
N HIS A 77 -17.12 0.47 12.20
CA HIS A 77 -17.31 -0.83 12.84
C HIS A 77 -18.74 -0.90 13.39
N GLY A 78 -19.65 -1.49 12.62
CA GLY A 78 -21.07 -1.54 12.96
C GLY A 78 -21.72 -0.16 13.10
N GLY A 79 -22.80 -0.07 13.89
CA GLY A 79 -23.65 1.13 13.96
C GLY A 79 -23.15 2.28 14.86
N GLY A 80 -22.00 2.15 15.52
CA GLY A 80 -21.59 3.12 16.56
C GLY A 80 -20.11 3.50 16.62
N ALA A 81 -19.21 2.79 15.93
CA ALA A 81 -17.78 3.06 15.99
C ALA A 81 -17.24 3.55 14.63
N LEU A 82 -16.50 4.65 14.66
CA LEU A 82 -15.77 5.22 13.53
C LEU A 82 -14.28 5.21 13.87
N GLN A 83 -13.49 4.63 12.98
CA GLN A 83 -12.04 4.75 13.02
C GLN A 83 -11.60 5.74 11.95
N VAL A 84 -10.82 6.74 12.37
CA VAL A 84 -10.14 7.69 11.49
C VAL A 84 -8.67 7.64 11.84
N LEU A 85 -7.82 7.48 10.83
CA LEU A 85 -6.37 7.44 10.99
C LEU A 85 -5.71 8.12 9.79
N GLY A 86 -4.71 8.95 10.04
CA GLY A 86 -3.74 9.39 9.03
C GLY A 86 -2.39 8.72 9.31
N SER A 87 -1.65 8.40 8.26
CA SER A 87 -0.32 7.81 8.36
C SER A 87 0.60 8.50 7.35
N GLN A 88 1.81 8.83 7.79
CA GLN A 88 2.90 9.25 6.90
C GLN A 88 3.82 8.06 6.68
N TYR A 89 4.02 7.66 5.42
CA TYR A 89 4.93 6.58 5.03
C TYR A 89 6.21 7.15 4.45
N ASP A 90 7.35 6.55 4.77
CA ASP A 90 8.59 6.60 4.00
C ASP A 90 8.83 5.20 3.41
N LEU A 91 8.84 5.09 2.08
CA LEU A 91 9.03 3.85 1.35
C LEU A 91 10.50 3.46 1.18
N GLU A 92 11.42 4.09 1.92
CA GLU A 92 12.83 3.73 2.06
C GLU A 92 13.53 3.30 0.76
N ASP A 93 13.73 2.00 0.57
CA ASP A 93 14.38 1.37 -0.59
C ASP A 93 13.40 0.65 -1.53
N TYR A 94 12.10 0.93 -1.40
CA TYR A 94 10.97 0.28 -2.07
C TYR A 94 10.83 -1.22 -1.77
N LYS A 95 11.49 -1.70 -0.71
CA LYS A 95 11.36 -3.06 -0.18
C LYS A 95 10.95 -3.06 1.29
N ASN A 96 11.26 -1.99 2.01
CA ASN A 96 10.82 -1.75 3.36
C ASN A 96 10.09 -0.42 3.43
N PHE A 97 9.32 -0.22 4.49
CA PHE A 97 8.77 1.08 4.81
C PHE A 97 8.79 1.30 6.31
N SER A 98 8.87 2.58 6.68
CA SER A 98 8.49 3.07 7.99
C SER A 98 7.26 3.95 7.87
N GLN A 99 6.47 4.01 8.94
CA GLN A 99 5.30 4.87 9.00
C GLN A 99 5.12 5.50 10.38
N GLU A 100 4.49 6.68 10.39
CA GLU A 100 4.01 7.36 11.59
C GLU A 100 2.51 7.53 11.48
N SER A 101 1.75 6.82 12.32
CA SER A 101 0.28 6.89 12.34
C SER A 101 -0.22 7.85 13.41
N TYR A 102 -1.26 8.61 13.10
CA TYR A 102 -1.80 9.65 13.95
C TYR A 102 -3.31 9.84 13.71
N LEU A 103 -3.93 10.56 14.63
CA LEU A 103 -5.27 11.12 14.43
C LEU A 103 -5.17 12.60 14.75
N GLU A 104 -5.53 13.44 13.80
CA GLU A 104 -5.68 14.88 13.97
C GLU A 104 -7.05 15.28 13.41
N VAL A 105 -7.90 15.82 14.27
CA VAL A 105 -9.24 16.33 13.89
C VAL A 105 -9.31 17.80 14.24
N GLY A 106 -9.53 18.65 13.25
CA GLY A 106 -9.45 20.11 13.37
C GLY A 106 -8.10 20.66 12.88
N GLY A 107 -7.86 21.97 13.02
CA GLY A 107 -6.56 22.57 12.69
C GLY A 107 -6.29 22.86 11.20
N GLY A 108 -7.33 22.90 10.36
CA GLY A 108 -7.21 23.32 8.95
C GLY A 108 -6.80 24.79 8.77
N ILE A 109 -6.68 25.25 7.51
CA ILE A 109 -6.32 26.64 7.15
C ILE A 109 -7.46 27.60 7.55
N SER A 110 -7.54 27.94 8.83
CA SER A 110 -8.54 28.82 9.44
C SER A 110 -7.84 29.82 10.36
N LYS A 111 -8.28 31.07 10.37
CA LYS A 111 -7.74 32.17 11.21
C LYS A 111 -7.99 31.99 12.71
N THR A 112 -8.83 31.03 13.11
CA THR A 112 -9.11 30.71 14.52
C THR A 112 -9.07 29.19 14.68
N PRO A 113 -7.91 28.62 15.06
CA PRO A 113 -7.78 27.19 15.30
C PRO A 113 -8.32 26.88 16.69
N ASP A 114 -9.62 26.61 16.82
CA ASP A 114 -10.13 26.00 18.05
C ASP A 114 -9.89 24.49 18.02
N LYS A 115 -9.23 24.03 19.10
CA LYS A 115 -8.82 22.67 19.51
C LYS A 115 -8.79 21.61 18.40
N SER A 116 -7.57 21.23 18.00
CA SER A 116 -7.33 19.93 17.38
C SER A 116 -7.46 18.82 18.44
N PHE A 117 -8.33 17.84 18.21
CA PHE A 117 -8.17 16.56 18.89
C PHE A 117 -7.02 15.85 18.20
N SER A 118 -5.96 15.57 18.95
CA SER A 118 -4.81 14.84 18.45
C SER A 118 -4.50 13.65 19.34
N VAL A 119 -4.13 12.54 18.71
CA VAL A 119 -3.49 11.41 19.38
C VAL A 119 -2.02 11.44 18.98
N GLY A 120 -1.14 11.16 19.93
CA GLY A 120 0.30 11.08 19.68
C GLY A 120 0.63 10.13 18.53
N ARG A 121 1.70 10.46 17.79
CA ARG A 121 2.15 9.65 16.66
C ARG A 121 2.64 8.29 17.14
N LYS A 122 2.31 7.26 16.37
CA LYS A 122 2.73 5.88 16.62
C LYS A 122 3.61 5.39 15.48
N PRO A 123 4.88 5.04 15.76
CA PRO A 123 5.75 4.45 14.76
C PRO A 123 5.24 3.07 14.36
N GLY A 124 5.53 2.68 13.13
CA GLY A 124 5.38 1.32 12.62
C GLY A 124 6.30 1.10 11.42
N SER A 125 6.42 -0.16 11.02
CA SER A 125 7.25 -0.58 9.90
C SER A 125 6.64 -1.77 9.18
N GLY A 126 7.24 -2.13 8.05
CA GLY A 126 6.93 -3.36 7.37
C GLY A 126 7.71 -3.52 6.07
N THR A 127 7.28 -4.50 5.29
CA THR A 127 7.91 -4.88 4.03
C THR A 127 7.00 -4.63 2.84
N ILE A 128 7.63 -4.38 1.69
CA ILE A 128 7.00 -4.16 0.40
C ILE A 128 7.38 -5.32 -0.52
N GLY A 129 6.38 -6.09 -0.93
CA GLY A 129 6.50 -7.12 -1.97
C GLY A 129 5.98 -6.61 -3.31
N VAL A 130 6.73 -6.84 -4.39
CA VAL A 130 6.31 -6.51 -5.75
C VAL A 130 6.36 -7.76 -6.61
N ASP A 131 5.22 -8.14 -7.19
CA ASP A 131 5.09 -9.26 -8.12
C ASP A 131 4.29 -8.80 -9.34
N GLY A 132 4.99 -8.40 -10.40
CA GLY A 132 4.39 -7.80 -11.59
C GLY A 132 3.56 -6.53 -11.28
N SER A 133 2.24 -6.62 -11.46
CA SER A 133 1.30 -5.52 -11.14
C SER A 133 0.85 -5.50 -9.69
N LYS A 134 1.10 -6.57 -8.93
CA LYS A 134 0.67 -6.71 -7.54
C LYS A 134 1.70 -6.06 -6.61
N ILE A 135 1.21 -5.21 -5.70
CA ILE A 135 2.02 -4.63 -4.63
C ILE A 135 1.44 -5.06 -3.28
N THR A 136 2.29 -5.57 -2.41
CA THR A 136 1.93 -6.02 -1.07
C THR A 136 2.67 -5.20 -0.02
N PHE A 137 1.95 -4.59 0.91
CA PHE A 137 2.51 -4.02 2.13
C PHE A 137 2.17 -4.97 3.27
N ALA A 138 3.18 -5.56 3.89
CA ALA A 138 3.03 -6.38 5.08
C ALA A 138 3.56 -5.59 6.28
N HIS A 139 2.66 -5.04 7.09
CA HIS A 139 3.01 -4.34 8.33
C HIS A 139 3.42 -5.35 9.40
N ASP A 140 4.51 -5.06 10.13
CA ASP A 140 5.11 -6.02 11.08
C ASP A 140 4.12 -6.45 12.19
N ASP A 141 3.38 -5.50 12.75
CA ASP A 141 2.38 -5.71 13.80
C ASP A 141 0.98 -5.22 13.37
N GLY A 142 0.63 -5.44 12.11
CA GLY A 142 -0.54 -4.80 11.53
C GLY A 142 -1.20 -5.57 10.39
N PRO A 143 -2.02 -4.87 9.59
CA PRO A 143 -2.67 -5.47 8.45
C PRO A 143 -1.68 -5.78 7.31
N THR A 144 -2.11 -6.60 6.36
CA THR A 144 -1.45 -6.73 5.06
C THR A 144 -2.33 -6.09 3.99
N TYR A 145 -1.79 -5.13 3.24
CA TYR A 145 -2.47 -4.51 2.10
C TYR A 145 -1.95 -5.11 0.80
N VAL A 146 -2.86 -5.52 -0.08
CA VAL A 146 -2.54 -6.07 -1.39
C VAL A 146 -3.28 -5.27 -2.45
N PHE A 147 -2.53 -4.52 -3.24
CA PHE A 147 -3.01 -3.75 -4.38
C PHE A 147 -2.82 -4.54 -5.66
N GLU A 148 -3.90 -4.73 -6.42
CA GLU A 148 -3.90 -5.43 -7.69
C GLU A 148 -4.93 -4.80 -8.64
N GLY A 149 -4.45 -3.98 -9.58
CA GLY A 149 -5.33 -3.23 -10.48
C GLY A 149 -6.23 -2.26 -9.71
N ALA A 150 -7.55 -2.38 -9.90
CA ALA A 150 -8.56 -1.56 -9.20
C ALA A 150 -9.08 -2.21 -7.91
N ARG A 151 -8.39 -3.25 -7.40
CA ARG A 151 -8.74 -3.94 -6.16
C ARG A 151 -7.65 -3.77 -5.11
N LEU A 152 -8.08 -3.41 -3.90
CA LEU A 152 -7.29 -3.45 -2.68
C LEU A 152 -7.89 -4.51 -1.76
N THR A 153 -7.07 -5.46 -1.32
CA THR A 153 -7.43 -6.42 -0.28
C THR A 153 -6.64 -6.09 0.99
N ILE A 154 -7.33 -5.87 2.10
CA ILE A 154 -6.71 -5.66 3.42
C ILE A 154 -7.01 -6.87 4.28
N ARG A 155 -5.99 -7.55 4.80
CA ARG A 155 -6.14 -8.59 5.82
C ARG A 155 -5.73 -8.00 7.15
N HIS A 156 -6.64 -7.95 8.11
CA HIS A 156 -6.41 -7.41 9.44
C HIS A 156 -5.86 -8.47 10.38
N SER A 157 -5.12 -8.05 11.40
CA SER A 157 -4.51 -8.96 12.38
C SER A 157 -5.55 -9.72 13.22
N ASP A 158 -6.79 -9.23 13.29
CA ASP A 158 -7.92 -9.92 13.94
C ASP A 158 -8.54 -11.04 13.07
N GLY A 159 -8.00 -11.27 11.86
CA GLY A 159 -8.46 -12.29 10.92
C GLY A 159 -9.57 -11.84 9.98
N THR A 160 -10.08 -10.61 10.11
CA THR A 160 -11.03 -10.05 9.15
C THR A 160 -10.34 -9.63 7.86
N GLN A 161 -11.09 -9.60 6.76
CA GLN A 161 -10.57 -9.19 5.45
C GLN A 161 -11.51 -8.19 4.77
N ASP A 162 -10.96 -7.06 4.34
CA ASP A 162 -11.68 -6.05 3.57
C ASP A 162 -11.31 -6.09 2.10
N ILE A 163 -12.32 -5.91 1.25
CA ILE A 163 -12.15 -5.63 -0.17
C ILE A 163 -12.56 -4.18 -0.42
N LEU A 164 -11.63 -3.39 -0.95
CA LEU A 164 -11.86 -2.02 -1.39
C LEU A 164 -11.62 -1.92 -2.90
N LEU A 165 -12.36 -1.04 -3.56
CA LEU A 165 -12.30 -0.81 -5.00
C LEU A 165 -12.05 0.66 -5.32
N LYS A 166 -11.36 0.91 -6.43
CA LYS A 166 -11.08 2.25 -6.97
C LYS A 166 -12.00 2.61 -8.13
#